data_AF-A0A6G9AWH4-F1
#
_entry.id   AF-A0A6G9AWH4-F1
#
_cell.length_a   1.000
_cell.length_b   1.000
_cell.length_c   1.000
_cell.angle_alpha   90.00
_cell.angle_beta   90.00
_cell.angle_gamma   90.00
#
_symmetry.space_group_name_H-M   'P 1'
#
loop_
_entity.id
_entity.type
_entity.pdbx_description
1 polymer ?
#
loop_
_entity_poly.entity_id
_entity_poly.type
_entity_poly.pdbx_seq_one_letter_code
_entity_poly.pdbx_strand_id
1 'polypeptide(L)'
;MKKRYALFVLIPLAFAACSKSNDAAPDAGTQVAGTYQLNYIRQDSVNVIDSLVLPYIVGSTTIASGTIQVSRLTASTDSVGVSLQIQGQNSSSGLGVVTVQANGNTYDLYDGSSKIGTADGTNISIDTDPQDSQPYRLILRGKK
;
A
#
# COMPACT_ATOMS: atom_id res chain seq x y z
N MET A 1 49.28 -42.96 -49.87
CA MET A 1 49.57 -43.20 -48.43
C MET A 1 50.24 -41.97 -47.84
N LYS A 2 49.58 -41.24 -46.93
CA LYS A 2 50.11 -40.70 -45.65
C LYS A 2 49.07 -39.76 -45.00
N LYS A 3 48.72 -40.16 -43.77
CA LYS A 3 48.00 -39.48 -42.68
C LYS A 3 48.74 -38.18 -42.29
N ARG A 4 48.25 -37.17 -41.56
CA ARG A 4 47.01 -36.71 -40.87
C ARG A 4 47.49 -35.45 -40.12
N TYR A 5 46.75 -34.35 -40.06
CA TYR A 5 46.67 -33.40 -38.90
C TYR A 5 45.36 -32.60 -39.11
N ALA A 6 44.25 -32.94 -38.47
CA ALA A 6 43.87 -32.57 -37.11
C ALA A 6 43.93 -31.05 -36.88
N LEU A 7 42.81 -30.34 -37.09
CA LEU A 7 42.53 -29.12 -36.36
C LEU A 7 41.04 -29.08 -35.97
N PHE A 8 40.85 -29.08 -34.66
CA PHE A 8 39.64 -28.80 -33.91
C PHE A 8 38.86 -27.58 -34.46
N VAL A 9 37.55 -27.72 -34.62
CA VAL A 9 36.63 -26.58 -34.43
C VAL A 9 35.55 -27.03 -33.46
N LEU A 10 35.54 -26.34 -32.32
CA LEU A 10 34.62 -26.49 -31.20
C LEU A 10 33.16 -26.21 -31.60
N ILE A 11 32.27 -27.08 -31.13
CA ILE A 11 30.84 -26.84 -30.81
C ILE A 11 30.80 -25.85 -29.61
N PRO A 12 29.92 -24.82 -29.52
CA PRO A 12 28.56 -25.07 -29.00
C PRO A 12 27.40 -24.11 -29.36
N LEU A 13 26.19 -24.69 -29.28
CA LEU A 13 24.93 -24.13 -28.77
C LEU A 13 24.57 -22.67 -29.14
N ALA A 14 23.63 -22.53 -30.08
CA ALA A 14 22.68 -21.40 -30.10
C ALA A 14 21.34 -21.85 -29.48
N PHE A 15 21.34 -22.15 -28.18
CA PHE A 15 20.13 -22.11 -27.35
C PHE A 15 20.19 -20.84 -26.51
N ALA A 16 19.57 -19.76 -26.99
CA ALA A 16 19.06 -18.58 -26.28
C ALA A 16 18.81 -17.51 -27.37
N ALA A 17 17.62 -16.95 -27.55
CA ALA A 17 16.77 -16.45 -26.50
C ALA A 17 15.30 -16.64 -26.89
N CYS A 18 14.57 -17.39 -26.06
CA CYS A 18 13.23 -16.95 -25.72
C CYS A 18 13.38 -15.51 -25.24
N SER A 19 12.91 -14.54 -26.05
CA SER A 19 12.62 -13.21 -25.55
C SER A 19 11.56 -13.41 -24.49
N LYS A 20 12.00 -13.56 -23.24
CA LYS A 20 11.15 -13.42 -22.08
C LYS A 20 10.57 -12.03 -22.23
N SER A 21 9.30 -11.96 -22.62
CA SER A 21 8.52 -10.75 -22.59
C SER A 21 8.86 -10.08 -21.27
N ASN A 22 9.45 -8.89 -21.32
CA ASN A 22 9.52 -8.03 -20.16
C ASN A 22 8.08 -7.61 -19.89
N ASP A 23 7.30 -8.51 -19.28
CA ASP A 23 6.11 -8.11 -18.57
C ASP A 23 6.61 -7.08 -17.57
N ALA A 24 6.25 -5.82 -17.81
CA ALA A 24 6.58 -4.74 -16.91
C ALA A 24 6.15 -5.20 -15.52
N ALA A 25 7.08 -5.17 -14.56
CA ALA A 25 6.76 -5.52 -13.19
C ALA A 25 5.50 -4.73 -12.79
N PRO A 26 4.50 -5.38 -12.16
CA PRO A 26 3.25 -4.74 -11.83
C PRO A 26 3.54 -3.48 -11.01
N ASP A 27 2.91 -2.39 -11.41
CA ASP A 27 3.08 -1.12 -10.73
C ASP A 27 2.57 -1.21 -9.28
N ALA A 28 3.41 -0.82 -8.32
CA ALA A 28 3.12 -0.92 -6.90
C ALA A 28 1.84 -0.18 -6.51
N GLY A 29 1.58 0.98 -7.10
CA GLY A 29 0.37 1.76 -6.81
C GLY A 29 -0.92 1.06 -7.22
N THR A 30 -0.93 0.38 -8.37
CA THR A 30 -2.09 -0.46 -8.76
C THR A 30 -2.37 -1.61 -7.82
N GLN A 31 -1.36 -2.13 -7.11
CA GLN A 31 -1.55 -3.24 -6.19
C GLN A 31 -2.16 -2.77 -4.86
N VAL A 32 -1.90 -1.52 -4.47
CA VAL A 32 -2.45 -0.92 -3.24
C VAL A 32 -3.77 -0.18 -3.48
N ALA A 33 -4.04 0.30 -4.69
CA ALA A 33 -5.25 1.06 -5.01
C ALA A 33 -6.55 0.31 -4.67
N GLY A 34 -7.50 1.01 -4.07
CA GLY A 34 -8.82 0.51 -3.73
C GLY A 34 -9.39 1.07 -2.43
N THR A 35 -10.54 0.54 -2.05
CA THR A 35 -11.24 0.92 -0.82
C THR A 35 -11.08 -0.18 0.22
N TYR A 36 -10.52 0.18 1.37
CA TYR A 36 -10.35 -0.70 2.52
C TYR A 36 -11.37 -0.30 3.59
N GLN A 37 -12.19 -1.23 4.04
CA GLN A 37 -13.05 -1.03 5.21
C GLN A 37 -12.17 -0.89 6.46
N LEU A 38 -12.33 0.20 7.20
CA LEU A 38 -11.64 0.39 8.47
C LEU A 38 -12.12 -0.65 9.47
N ASN A 39 -11.17 -1.32 10.12
CA ASN A 39 -11.44 -2.22 11.24
C ASN A 39 -10.89 -1.68 12.57
N TYR A 40 -10.02 -0.67 12.52
CA TYR A 40 -9.45 -0.03 13.70
C TYR A 40 -9.03 1.40 13.41
N ILE A 41 -9.32 2.28 14.36
CA ILE A 41 -8.80 3.65 14.43
C ILE A 41 -8.29 3.91 15.84
N ARG A 42 -7.17 4.62 15.94
CA ARG A 42 -6.67 5.16 17.20
C ARG A 42 -6.07 6.54 16.97
N GLN A 43 -6.36 7.44 17.88
CA GLN A 43 -5.80 8.79 17.93
C GLN A 43 -5.11 8.97 19.29
N ASP A 44 -3.82 9.29 19.28
CA ASP A 44 -3.07 9.66 20.47
C ASP A 44 -2.80 11.16 20.43
N SER A 45 -3.43 11.91 21.34
CA SER A 45 -3.20 13.35 21.56
C SER A 45 -2.54 13.57 22.92
N VAL A 46 -2.11 14.80 23.19
CA VAL A 46 -1.55 15.17 24.50
C VAL A 46 -2.61 14.92 25.60
N ASN A 47 -2.39 13.88 26.40
CA ASN A 47 -3.23 13.39 27.51
C ASN A 47 -4.50 12.60 27.13
N VAL A 48 -4.75 12.29 25.85
CA VAL A 48 -5.92 11.53 25.42
C VAL A 48 -5.51 10.44 24.46
N ILE A 49 -5.95 9.20 24.74
CA ILE A 49 -5.82 8.07 23.82
C ILE A 49 -7.23 7.57 23.55
N ASP A 50 -7.69 7.77 22.32
CA ASP A 50 -8.99 7.29 21.88
C ASP A 50 -8.79 6.20 20.82
N SER A 51 -9.47 5.07 20.98
CA SER A 51 -9.44 4.01 19.97
C SER A 51 -10.80 3.36 19.82
N LEU A 52 -11.09 2.92 18.59
CA LEU A 52 -12.36 2.31 18.22
C LEU A 52 -12.12 1.18 17.24
N VAL A 53 -12.71 0.02 17.53
CA VAL A 53 -12.83 -1.09 16.59
C VAL A 53 -14.05 -0.83 15.72
N LEU A 54 -13.88 -1.01 14.41
CA LEU A 54 -14.89 -0.71 13.40
C LEU A 54 -15.29 -1.99 12.61
N PRO A 55 -16.54 -2.07 12.14
CA PRO A 55 -17.65 -1.19 12.46
C PRO A 55 -18.06 -1.31 13.94
N TYR A 56 -18.43 -0.19 14.56
CA TYR A 56 -18.97 -0.19 15.92
C TYR A 56 -20.49 -0.36 15.84
N ILE A 57 -20.99 -1.46 16.40
CA ILE A 57 -22.39 -1.87 16.29
C ILE A 57 -23.01 -1.94 17.69
N VAL A 58 -24.19 -1.35 17.85
CA VAL A 58 -25.01 -1.46 19.07
C VAL A 58 -26.36 -2.06 18.70
N GLY A 59 -26.62 -3.28 19.16
CA GLY A 59 -27.78 -4.07 18.71
C GLY A 59 -27.67 -4.42 17.24
N SER A 60 -28.63 -3.99 16.42
CA SER A 60 -28.63 -4.14 14.96
C SER A 60 -28.19 -2.89 14.21
N THR A 61 -27.79 -1.83 14.92
CA THR A 61 -27.48 -0.52 14.33
C THR A 61 -25.97 -0.29 14.28
N THR A 62 -25.45 -0.01 13.09
CA THR A 62 -24.08 0.48 12.92
C THR A 62 -23.99 1.93 13.38
N ILE A 63 -23.27 2.15 14.47
CA ILE A 63 -23.04 3.47 15.06
C ILE A 63 -21.83 4.15 14.43
N ALA A 64 -20.79 3.40 14.07
CA ALA A 64 -19.65 3.96 13.35
C ALA A 64 -19.08 2.97 12.33
N SER A 65 -18.59 3.48 11.22
CA SER A 65 -17.87 2.75 10.18
C SER A 65 -16.89 3.69 9.49
N GLY A 66 -16.05 3.17 8.61
CA GLY A 66 -15.20 4.03 7.80
C GLY A 66 -14.43 3.25 6.76
N THR A 67 -13.75 3.98 5.89
CA THR A 67 -12.99 3.44 4.77
C THR A 67 -11.71 4.23 4.56
N ILE A 68 -10.64 3.55 4.16
CA ILE A 68 -9.46 4.16 3.56
C ILE A 68 -9.59 3.97 2.06
N GLN A 69 -9.53 5.06 1.30
CA GLN A 69 -9.53 5.04 -0.15
C GLN A 69 -8.14 5.40 -0.66
N VAL A 70 -7.50 4.45 -1.35
CA VAL A 70 -6.23 4.68 -2.05
C VAL A 70 -6.52 4.80 -3.53
N SER A 71 -6.24 5.96 -4.11
CA SER A 71 -6.48 6.27 -5.52
C SER A 71 -5.17 6.60 -6.20
N ARG A 72 -4.84 5.85 -7.25
CA ARG A 72 -3.61 6.07 -8.02
C ARG A 72 -3.63 7.44 -8.71
N LEU A 73 -2.58 8.24 -8.49
CA LEU A 73 -2.43 9.55 -9.13
C LEU A 73 -1.49 9.49 -10.33
N THR A 74 -0.35 8.80 -10.21
CA THR A 74 0.65 8.66 -11.27
C THR A 74 1.26 7.26 -11.29
N ALA A 75 2.29 7.06 -12.11
CA ALA A 75 3.07 5.81 -12.12
C ALA A 75 3.96 5.60 -10.89
N SER A 76 4.10 6.60 -10.02
CA SER A 76 4.97 6.51 -8.84
C SER A 76 4.37 7.15 -7.58
N THR A 77 3.15 7.69 -7.67
CA THR A 77 2.47 8.36 -6.56
C THR A 77 1.00 7.97 -6.50
N ASP A 78 0.52 7.78 -5.28
CA ASP A 78 -0.88 7.49 -4.98
C ASP A 78 -1.44 8.57 -4.04
N SER A 79 -2.74 8.81 -4.11
CA SER A 79 -3.45 9.63 -3.12
C SER A 79 -4.10 8.72 -2.11
N VAL A 80 -4.02 9.09 -0.82
CA VAL A 80 -4.72 8.38 0.26
C VAL A 80 -5.75 9.33 0.85
N GLY A 81 -7.02 9.03 0.58
CA GLY A 81 -8.16 9.61 1.28
C GLY A 81 -8.62 8.70 2.41
N VAL A 82 -9.07 9.28 3.51
CA VAL A 82 -9.71 8.56 4.60
C VAL A 82 -11.11 9.14 4.79
N SER A 83 -12.11 8.26 4.87
CA SER A 83 -13.48 8.64 5.17
C SER A 83 -13.96 7.88 6.40
N LEU A 84 -14.58 8.59 7.32
CA LEU A 84 -15.16 8.07 8.55
C LEU A 84 -16.64 8.48 8.59
N GLN A 85 -17.49 7.54 8.93
CA GLN A 85 -18.90 7.80 9.19
C GLN A 85 -19.22 7.44 10.64
N ILE A 86 -19.62 8.44 11.43
CA ILE A 86 -19.97 8.28 12.84
C ILE A 86 -21.39 8.81 13.05
N GLN A 87 -22.30 7.96 13.51
CA GLN A 87 -23.70 8.29 13.79
C GLN A 87 -24.40 8.99 12.61
N GLY A 88 -24.10 8.54 11.38
CA GLY A 88 -24.65 9.12 10.14
C GLY A 88 -23.99 10.43 9.71
N GLN A 89 -23.08 11.01 10.50
CA GLN A 89 -22.24 12.13 10.09
C GLN A 89 -21.02 11.62 9.33
N ASN A 90 -20.78 12.20 8.16
CA ASN A 90 -19.61 11.88 7.34
C ASN A 90 -18.50 12.89 7.62
N SER A 91 -17.32 12.40 7.97
CA SER A 91 -16.09 13.16 7.98
C SER A 91 -15.15 12.53 6.96
N SER A 92 -14.52 13.35 6.13
CA SER A 92 -13.48 12.88 5.20
C SER A 92 -12.27 13.78 5.35
N SER A 93 -11.12 13.18 5.59
CA SER A 93 -9.83 13.85 5.59
C SER A 93 -8.91 13.18 4.59
N GLY A 94 -8.18 14.00 3.82
CA GLY A 94 -7.06 13.49 3.03
C GLY A 94 -5.86 13.32 3.95
N LEU A 95 -5.19 12.16 3.90
CA LEU A 95 -3.85 12.03 4.45
C LEU A 95 -2.78 12.57 3.50
N GLY A 96 -3.19 13.04 2.32
CA GLY A 96 -2.33 13.66 1.33
C GLY A 96 -1.91 12.69 0.21
N VAL A 97 -0.82 13.06 -0.46
CA VAL A 97 -0.18 12.25 -1.50
C VAL A 97 0.89 11.39 -0.85
N VAL A 98 0.82 10.08 -1.08
CA VAL A 98 1.80 9.13 -0.58
C VAL A 98 2.60 8.53 -1.73
N THR A 99 3.86 8.20 -1.47
CA THR A 99 4.66 7.38 -2.36
C THR A 99 4.54 5.92 -1.93
N VAL A 100 4.30 5.03 -2.89
CA VAL A 100 4.19 3.59 -2.64
C VAL A 100 5.41 2.90 -3.22
N GLN A 101 6.10 2.13 -2.37
CA GLN A 101 7.31 1.41 -2.76
C GLN A 101 7.14 -0.08 -2.48
N ALA A 102 7.47 -0.92 -3.45
CA ALA A 102 7.48 -2.37 -3.25
C ALA A 102 8.59 -2.76 -2.26
N ASN A 103 8.24 -3.58 -1.28
CA ASN A 103 9.14 -4.14 -0.27
C ASN A 103 8.80 -5.62 -0.05
N GLY A 104 9.49 -6.50 -0.78
CA GLY A 104 9.20 -7.93 -0.78
C GLY A 104 7.80 -8.22 -1.30
N ASN A 105 6.96 -8.84 -0.45
CA ASN A 105 5.56 -9.17 -0.75
C ASN A 105 4.57 -8.09 -0.31
N THR A 106 5.08 -6.95 0.19
CA THR A 106 4.28 -5.84 0.73
C THR A 106 4.68 -4.53 0.05
N TYR A 107 3.94 -3.48 0.35
CA TYR A 107 4.12 -2.14 -0.18
C TYR A 107 4.22 -1.16 0.97
N ASP A 108 5.33 -0.43 1.04
CA ASP A 108 5.56 0.60 2.04
C ASP A 108 4.95 1.92 1.56
N LEU A 109 4.24 2.62 2.46
CA LEU A 109 3.61 3.90 2.21
C LEU A 109 4.46 5.00 2.83
N TYR A 110 4.81 6.03 2.05
CA TYR A 110 5.65 7.14 2.47
C TYR A 110 4.96 8.48 2.30
N ASP A 111 5.09 9.35 3.30
CA ASP A 111 4.87 10.78 3.19
C ASP A 111 6.24 11.48 3.18
N GLY A 112 6.62 12.05 2.02
CA GLY A 112 7.98 12.49 1.77
C GLY A 112 8.99 11.35 1.93
N SER A 113 9.89 11.48 2.91
CA SER A 113 10.89 10.46 3.27
C SER A 113 10.47 9.58 4.47
N SER A 114 9.34 9.90 5.11
CA SER A 114 8.87 9.18 6.30
C SER A 114 7.97 8.03 5.91
N LYS A 115 8.26 6.83 6.42
CA LYS A 115 7.37 5.68 6.27
C LYS A 115 6.17 5.86 7.21
N ILE A 116 4.98 5.97 6.64
CA ILE A 116 3.73 6.16 7.37
C ILE A 116 2.83 4.92 7.34
N GLY A 117 3.22 3.85 6.66
CA GLY A 117 2.35 2.69 6.57
C GLY A 117 2.86 1.55 5.72
N THR A 118 2.02 0.52 5.64
CA THR A 118 2.23 -0.69 4.83
C THR A 118 0.90 -1.17 4.26
N ALA A 119 0.95 -1.79 3.09
CA ALA A 119 -0.17 -2.48 2.48
C ALA A 119 0.28 -3.77 1.79
N ASP A 120 -0.62 -4.74 1.64
CA ASP A 120 -0.37 -5.99 0.89
C ASP A 120 -1.39 -6.23 -0.24
N GLY A 121 -2.23 -5.22 -0.53
CA GLY A 121 -3.34 -5.29 -1.48
C GLY A 121 -4.65 -5.83 -0.88
N THR A 122 -4.59 -6.47 0.29
CA THR A 122 -5.74 -6.93 1.08
C THR A 122 -5.90 -6.12 2.36
N ASN A 123 -4.81 -5.87 3.07
CA ASN A 123 -4.74 -5.12 4.31
C ASN A 123 -3.96 -3.83 4.08
N ILE A 124 -4.32 -2.80 4.84
CA ILE A 124 -3.59 -1.54 4.91
C ILE A 124 -3.45 -1.12 6.37
N SER A 125 -2.28 -0.65 6.74
CA SER A 125 -1.99 -0.06 8.05
C SER A 125 -1.30 1.27 7.85
N ILE A 126 -1.82 2.32 8.48
CA ILE A 126 -1.26 3.66 8.46
C ILE A 126 -0.99 4.08 9.90
N ASP A 127 0.14 4.72 10.12
CA ASP A 127 0.64 5.21 11.37
C ASP A 127 1.38 6.51 11.08
N THR A 128 0.70 7.63 11.31
CA THR A 128 1.16 8.96 10.91
C THR A 128 0.95 9.95 12.02
N ASP A 129 1.73 11.02 12.03
CA ASP A 129 1.56 12.18 12.89
C ASP A 129 1.14 13.35 11.99
N PRO A 130 -0.16 13.56 11.73
CA PRO A 130 -0.62 14.64 10.87
C PRO A 130 -0.08 15.97 11.39
N GLN A 131 0.50 16.77 10.50
CA GLN A 131 1.02 18.10 10.82
C GLN A 131 -0.16 19.09 10.93
N ASP A 132 -1.01 18.87 11.92
CA ASP A 132 -2.08 19.78 12.30
C ASP A 132 -1.60 20.74 13.41
N SER A 133 -2.37 21.80 13.66
CA SER A 133 -2.10 22.80 14.69
C SER A 133 -2.05 22.23 16.12
N GLN A 134 -2.51 20.99 16.32
CA GLN A 134 -2.34 20.20 17.53
C GLN A 134 -1.66 18.87 17.14
N PRO A 135 -0.50 18.52 17.72
CA PRO A 135 0.15 17.26 17.39
C PRO A 135 -0.67 16.09 17.93
N TYR A 136 -0.98 15.14 17.04
CA TYR A 136 -1.53 13.84 17.41
C TYR A 136 -0.98 12.76 16.49
N ARG A 137 -0.95 11.53 16.98
CA ARG A 137 -0.65 10.33 16.19
C ARG A 137 -1.94 9.66 15.78
N LEU A 138 -2.07 9.31 14.51
CA LEU A 138 -3.21 8.61 13.95
C LEU A 138 -2.78 7.23 13.45
N ILE A 139 -3.44 6.20 13.98
CA ILE A 139 -3.25 4.81 13.56
C ILE A 139 -4.55 4.33 12.95
N LEU A 140 -4.48 3.88 11.69
CA LEU A 140 -5.60 3.33 10.94
C LEU A 140 -5.26 1.93 10.46
N ARG A 141 -6.23 1.02 10.52
CA ARG A 141 -6.12 -0.29 9.89
C ARG A 141 -7.39 -0.59 9.12
N GLY A 142 -7.21 -1.15 7.92
CA GLY A 142 -8.32 -1.49 7.06
C GLY A 142 -8.07 -2.77 6.27
N LYS A 143 -9.16 -3.32 5.74
CA LYS A 143 -9.17 -4.52 4.91
C LYS A 143 -10.11 -4.34 3.72
N LYS A 144 -9.68 -4.80 2.55
CA LYS A 144 -10.45 -4.81 1.31
C LYS A 144 -11.48 -5.94 1.28
#